data_AF-A0A519X119-F1
#
_entry.id   AF-A0A519X119-F1
#
_cell.length_a   1.000
_cell.length_b   1.000
_cell.length_c   1.000
_cell.angle_alpha   90.00
_cell.angle_beta   90.00
_cell.angle_gamma   90.00
#
_symmetry.space_group_name_H-M   'P 1'
#
loop_
_entity.id
_entity.type
_entity.pdbx_description
1 polymer ?
#
loop_
_entity_poly.entity_id
_entity_poly.type
_entity_poly.pdbx_seq_one_letter_code
_entity_poly.pdbx_strand_id
1 'polypeptide(L)' 'MSNKTNLYSVITGTGSYIPENIISGDSFLDAVFYDNGTIIDKDITEIIKKFSEITEINER' A
#
# COMPACT_ATOMS: atom_id res chain seq x y z
N MET A 1 27.28 -24.50 -33.54
CA MET A 1 27.89 -23.54 -32.59
C MET A 1 26.78 -22.98 -31.72
N SER A 2 26.85 -23.17 -30.40
CA SER A 2 25.84 -22.65 -29.45
C SER A 2 26.29 -21.27 -28.96
N ASN A 3 25.47 -20.23 -29.19
CA ASN A 3 25.75 -18.88 -28.72
C ASN A 3 25.58 -18.82 -27.20
N LYS A 4 26.69 -18.66 -26.49
CA LYS A 4 26.72 -18.57 -25.03
C LYS A 4 26.33 -17.15 -24.61
N THR A 5 25.17 -16.98 -23.98
CA THR A 5 24.76 -15.70 -23.39
C THR A 5 25.67 -15.36 -22.22
N ASN A 6 26.44 -14.28 -22.31
CA ASN A 6 27.26 -13.80 -21.20
C ASN A 6 26.39 -13.01 -20.22
N LEU A 7 26.25 -13.51 -18.99
CA LEU A 7 25.60 -12.81 -17.88
C LEU A 7 26.67 -11.97 -17.16
N TYR A 8 26.50 -10.64 -17.15
CA TYR A 8 27.45 -9.70 -16.54
C TYR A 8 27.14 -9.33 -15.09
N SER A 9 25.95 -9.70 -14.60
CA SER A 9 25.54 -9.49 -13.21
C SER A 9 24.51 -10.54 -12.83
N VAL A 10 24.63 -11.07 -11.61
CA VAL A 10 23.71 -12.05 -11.04
C VAL A 10 23.33 -11.59 -9.63
N ILE A 11 22.05 -11.64 -9.29
CA ILE A 11 21.59 -11.39 -7.92
C ILE A 11 21.92 -12.64 -7.10
N THR A 12 22.85 -12.54 -6.16
CA THR A 12 23.31 -13.67 -5.33
C THR A 12 22.44 -13.91 -4.09
N GLY A 13 21.54 -12.97 -3.78
CA GLY A 13 20.57 -13.12 -2.70
C GLY A 13 19.63 -11.92 -2.59
N THR A 14 18.45 -12.15 -2.01
CA THR A 14 17.47 -11.13 -1.62
C THR A 14 16.95 -11.43 -0.22
N GLY A 15 16.46 -10.40 0.46
CA GLY A 15 15.83 -10.53 1.78
C GLY A 15 14.80 -9.42 1.97
N SER A 16 13.77 -9.70 2.76
CA SER A 16 12.74 -8.75 3.15
C SER A 16 12.33 -9.02 4.60
N TYR A 17 11.98 -7.96 5.32
CA TYR A 17 11.43 -8.03 6.67
C TYR A 17 10.26 -7.06 6.75
N ILE A 18 9.12 -7.54 7.24
CA ILE A 18 7.94 -6.72 7.50
C ILE A 18 7.93 -6.39 9.00
N PRO A 19 7.85 -5.10 9.38
CA PRO A 19 7.73 -4.69 10.78
C PRO A 19 6.49 -5.30 11.46
N GLU A 20 6.56 -5.46 12.78
CA GLU A 20 5.43 -5.99 13.57
C GLU A 20 4.24 -5.02 13.67
N ASN A 21 4.51 -3.72 13.50
CA ASN A 21 3.47 -2.71 13.56
C ASN A 21 2.81 -2.54 12.18
N ILE A 22 1.67 -3.21 12.00
CA ILE A 22 0.85 -3.16 10.79
C ILE A 22 -0.35 -2.25 11.06
N ILE A 23 -0.53 -1.24 10.22
CA ILE A 23 -1.65 -0.29 10.30
C ILE A 23 -2.62 -0.57 9.16
N SER A 24 -3.78 -1.14 9.48
CA SER A 24 -4.85 -1.41 8.51
C SER A 24 -5.71 -0.17 8.24
N GLY A 25 -6.50 -0.22 7.16
CA GLY A 25 -7.55 0.76 6.87
C GLY A 25 -8.54 0.96 8.03
N ASP A 26 -8.78 -0.06 8.84
CA ASP A 26 -9.69 0.01 10.00
C ASP A 26 -9.21 0.97 11.08
N SER A 27 -7.91 1.27 11.13
CA SER A 27 -7.36 2.28 12.03
C SER A 27 -7.94 3.69 11.79
N PHE A 28 -8.61 3.90 10.65
CA PHE A 28 -9.25 5.17 10.28
C PHE A 28 -10.76 5.18 10.53
N LEU A 29 -11.37 4.14 11.12
CA LEU A 29 -12.82 4.10 11.37
C LEU A 29 -13.31 5.23 12.29
N ASP A 30 -12.46 5.70 13.20
CA ASP A 30 -12.75 6.82 14.10
C ASP A 30 -12.18 8.17 13.60
N ALA A 31 -11.65 8.21 12.37
CA ALA A 31 -11.07 9.42 11.79
C ALA A 31 -12.15 10.33 11.17
N VAL A 32 -11.89 11.64 11.19
CA VAL A 32 -12.74 12.64 10.51
C VAL A 32 -12.01 13.15 9.27
N PHE A 33 -12.64 12.99 8.11
CA PHE A 33 -12.10 13.43 6.83
C PHE A 33 -12.74 14.73 6.37
N TYR A 34 -11.93 15.58 5.73
CA TYR A 34 -12.33 16.90 5.26
C TYR A 34 -11.98 17.07 3.78
N ASP A 35 -12.84 17.74 3.03
CA ASP A 35 -12.60 18.23 1.67
C ASP A 35 -12.67 19.76 1.66
N ASN A 36 -11.57 20.41 1.29
CA ASN A 36 -11.42 21.87 1.29
C ASN A 36 -11.91 22.56 2.58
N GLY A 37 -11.67 21.93 3.74
CA GLY A 37 -12.05 22.44 5.06
C GLY A 37 -13.49 22.10 5.51
N THR A 38 -14.27 21.41 4.68
CA THR A 38 -15.62 20.92 5.02
C THR A 38 -15.57 19.43 5.35
N ILE A 39 -16.29 18.99 6.38
CA ILE A 39 -16.38 17.55 6.70
C ILE A 39 -17.02 16.82 5.52
N ILE A 40 -16.43 15.69 5.14
CA ILE A 40 -17.01 14.82 4.13
C ILE A 40 -18.23 14.12 4.73
N ASP A 41 -19.43 14.43 4.21
CA ASP A 41 -20.69 13.77 4.59
C ASP A 41 -20.84 12.44 3.82
N LYS A 42 -19.98 11.47 4.13
CA LYS A 42 -20.03 10.10 3.62
C LYS A 42 -19.73 9.12 4.74
N ASP A 43 -20.19 7.90 4.56
CA ASP A 43 -19.85 6.82 5.47
C ASP A 43 -18.33 6.59 5.49
N ILE A 44 -17.77 6.49 6.69
CA ILE A 44 -16.32 6.33 6.89
C ILE A 44 -15.77 5.07 6.20
N THR A 45 -16.58 4.01 6.13
CA THR A 45 -16.19 2.76 5.46
C THR A 45 -16.13 2.93 3.94
N GLU A 46 -17.00 3.76 3.35
CA GLU A 46 -16.95 4.11 1.93
C GLU A 46 -15.69 4.92 1.61
N ILE A 47 -15.30 5.84 2.50
CA ILE A 47 -14.09 6.65 2.35
C ILE A 47 -12.84 5.76 2.41
N ILE A 48 -12.72 4.90 3.42
CA ILE A 48 -11.59 3.96 3.57
C ILE A 48 -11.50 3.03 2.35
N LYS A 49 -12.63 2.48 1.90
CA LYS A 49 -12.68 1.62 0.72
C LYS A 49 -12.18 2.33 -0.53
N LYS A 50 -12.60 3.57 -0.77
CA LYS A 50 -12.12 4.37 -1.91
C LYS A 50 -10.63 4.66 -1.85
N PHE A 51 -10.08 4.89 -0.66
CA PHE A 51 -8.64 5.06 -0.52
C PHE A 51 -7.87 3.80 -0.90
N SER A 52 -8.33 2.62 -0.46
CA SER A 52 -7.75 1.35 -0.90
C SER A 52 -7.89 1.15 -2.42
N GLU A 53 -9.07 1.44 -3.00
CA GLU A 53 -9.29 1.34 -4.46
C GLU A 53 -8.37 2.26 -5.28
N ILE A 54 -8.05 3.46 -4.78
CA ILE A 54 -7.20 4.44 -5.49
C ILE A 54 -5.70 4.15 -5.28
N THR A 55 -5.32 3.69 -4.09
CA THR A 55 -3.91 3.53 -3.71
C THR A 55 -3.39 2.11 -3.86
N GLU A 56 -4.28 1.12 -3.95
CA GLU A 56 -4.02 -0.31 -3.83
C GLU A 56 -3.37 -0.72 -2.48
N ILE A 57 -3.35 0.18 -1.49
CA ILE A 57 -2.80 -0.05 -0.16
C ILE A 57 -3.91 -0.44 0.81
N ASN A 58 -3.82 -1.66 1.35
CA ASN A 58 -4.74 -2.15 2.40
C ASN A 58 -4.17 -1.99 3.82
N GLU A 59 -2.85 -2.06 3.93
CA GLU A 59 -2.08 -1.97 5.18
C GLU A 59 -0.68 -1.41 4.91
N ARG A 60 -0.05 -0.87 5.95
CA ARG A 60 1.30 -0.29 5.89
C ARG A 60 2.05 -0.41 7.20
#